data_AF-A0A954SJ37-F1
#
_entry.id   AF-A0A954SJ37-F1
#
_cell.length_a   1.000
_cell.length_b   1.000
_cell.length_c   1.000
_cell.angle_alpha   90.00
_cell.angle_beta   90.00
_cell.angle_gamma   90.00
#
_symmetry.space_group_name_H-M   'P 1'
#
loop_
_entity.id
_entity.type
_entity.pdbx_description
1 polymer ?
#
loop_
_entity_poly.entity_id
_entity_poly.type
_entity_poly.pdbx_seq_one_letter_code
_entity_poly.pdbx_strand_id
1 'polypeptide(L)'
;MGKWRRGSAVGGLCMLIMAGWSFAQRNTASTSPEKLLPEQSIVYAHVDGSVAHQESWEKTAAYEALYESGLMAVFTNALEEFGGQAPPQALALQESLQVIEQQGFSLAVAVDPPNQGPPQPWGVIVLHNAAKLRNGLNQLAAQAPPKFDLEEVDYRDRKVTHGMIPDSPAQIGWWAEQGHLVIAVGINAIDAAMDVADGTRKDITAGSNWGKYSASSADFEVTQAGWLDFAPLREMFGGMPVPVPSATPEKPVRVIDLLTTLGLDNLNCLAVRSGYKGRSLWTEQFVDAPGEKRGLLALTRQEMIQLSDLPPMPATQNGFVASSFDWGLAYDAILGVVREGAKYGP
;
A
#
# COMPACT_ATOMS: atom_id res chain seq x y z
N MET A 1 22.98 -64.64 -22.50
CA MET A 1 23.80 -63.46 -22.86
C MET A 1 22.85 -62.32 -23.19
N GLY A 2 23.05 -61.13 -22.61
CA GLY A 2 22.23 -59.93 -22.88
C GLY A 2 21.55 -59.37 -21.62
N LYS A 3 22.24 -58.48 -20.91
CA LYS A 3 21.78 -57.74 -19.72
C LYS A 3 20.81 -56.62 -20.12
N TRP A 4 19.81 -56.32 -19.28
CA TRP A 4 19.50 -54.94 -18.87
C TRP A 4 18.77 -54.90 -17.51
N ARG A 5 19.10 -53.87 -16.72
CA ARG A 5 18.76 -53.65 -15.30
C ARG A 5 17.60 -52.64 -15.17
N ARG A 6 17.07 -52.59 -13.94
CA ARG A 6 16.21 -51.57 -13.27
C ARG A 6 14.71 -51.79 -13.52
N GLY A 7 13.82 -51.70 -12.54
CA GLY A 7 13.94 -51.28 -11.15
C GLY A 7 12.65 -50.55 -10.74
N SER A 8 12.11 -50.92 -9.57
CA SER A 8 11.34 -50.07 -8.65
C SER A 8 9.90 -49.66 -9.02
N ALA A 9 8.93 -50.26 -8.31
CA ALA A 9 7.61 -49.68 -8.08
C ALA A 9 7.21 -49.90 -6.61
N VAL A 10 7.82 -49.13 -5.71
CA VAL A 10 7.38 -48.89 -4.33
C VAL A 10 7.71 -47.44 -4.02
N GLY A 11 6.70 -46.63 -3.66
CA GLY A 11 6.93 -45.27 -3.17
C GLY A 11 5.88 -44.23 -3.58
N GLY A 12 4.59 -44.53 -3.41
CA GLY A 12 3.49 -43.59 -3.66
C GLY A 12 2.96 -42.86 -2.42
N LEU A 13 3.71 -42.82 -1.32
CA LEU A 13 3.21 -42.29 -0.06
C LEU A 13 4.36 -41.74 0.79
N CYS A 14 4.84 -40.53 0.48
CA CYS A 14 5.69 -39.73 1.38
C CYS A 14 5.85 -38.24 1.00
N MET A 15 5.34 -37.75 -0.15
CA MET A 15 5.50 -36.34 -0.52
C MET A 15 4.39 -35.39 -0.04
N LEU A 16 3.33 -35.89 0.62
CA LEU A 16 2.28 -35.04 1.20
C LEU A 16 2.49 -34.70 2.68
N ILE A 17 3.54 -35.20 3.34
CA ILE A 17 3.77 -34.96 4.77
C ILE A 17 4.91 -33.95 5.02
N MET A 18 5.82 -33.73 4.08
CA MET A 18 6.90 -32.74 4.27
C MET A 18 6.55 -31.30 3.88
N ALA A 19 5.67 -31.08 2.88
CA ALA A 19 5.14 -29.75 2.59
C ALA A 19 4.22 -29.24 3.73
N GLY A 20 3.51 -30.16 4.39
CA GLY A 20 2.69 -29.85 5.56
C GLY A 20 3.51 -29.51 6.82
N TRP A 21 4.73 -30.02 6.96
CA TRP A 21 5.55 -29.77 8.16
C TRP A 21 6.36 -28.46 8.11
N SER A 22 6.78 -28.00 6.93
CA SER A 22 7.38 -26.65 6.79
C SER A 22 6.32 -25.53 6.84
N PHE A 23 5.07 -25.81 6.45
CA PHE A 23 3.94 -24.89 6.68
C PHE A 23 3.45 -24.93 8.14
N ALA A 24 3.49 -26.08 8.82
CA ALA A 24 3.12 -26.20 10.23
C ALA A 24 4.17 -25.65 11.22
N GLN A 25 5.40 -25.36 10.75
CA GLN A 25 6.46 -24.69 11.53
C GLN A 25 6.63 -23.20 11.21
N ARG A 26 5.76 -22.59 10.37
CA ARG A 26 5.59 -21.12 10.42
C ARG A 26 4.93 -20.79 11.76
N ASN A 27 5.80 -20.49 12.73
CA ASN A 27 5.58 -20.07 14.11
C ASN A 27 4.11 -19.74 14.46
N THR A 28 3.58 -20.49 15.42
CA THR A 28 2.63 -20.06 16.46
C THR A 28 2.05 -18.65 16.26
N ALA A 29 0.88 -18.56 15.60
CA ALA A 29 -0.05 -17.43 15.63
C ALA A 29 0.60 -16.04 15.60
N SER A 30 1.40 -15.71 14.57
CA SER A 30 1.66 -14.29 14.28
C SER A 30 0.32 -13.62 13.99
N THR A 31 -0.05 -12.63 14.79
CA THR A 31 -1.18 -11.76 14.49
C THR A 31 -1.02 -11.16 13.11
N SER A 32 -2.11 -10.99 12.35
CA SER A 32 -1.96 -10.40 11.02
C SER A 32 -1.49 -8.94 11.12
N PRO A 33 -0.62 -8.48 10.21
CA PRO A 33 -0.07 -7.11 10.19
C PRO A 33 -1.13 -6.01 10.31
N GLU A 34 -2.31 -6.26 9.78
CA GLU A 34 -3.46 -5.36 9.76
C GLU A 34 -3.92 -4.98 11.17
N LYS A 35 -3.77 -5.86 12.15
CA LYS A 35 -4.14 -5.56 13.54
C LYS A 35 -3.22 -4.53 14.20
N LEU A 36 -2.12 -4.17 13.56
CA LEU A 36 -1.17 -3.16 14.02
C LEU A 36 -1.38 -1.81 13.33
N LEU A 37 -2.44 -1.67 12.53
CA LEU A 37 -2.77 -0.46 11.78
C LEU A 37 -4.09 0.13 12.29
N PRO A 38 -4.24 1.46 12.36
CA PRO A 38 -5.44 2.09 12.92
C PRO A 38 -6.69 1.95 12.04
N GLU A 39 -7.87 1.81 12.66
CA GLU A 39 -9.21 1.80 12.00
C GLU A 39 -9.41 3.02 11.08
N GLN A 40 -9.06 4.20 11.57
CA GLN A 40 -9.31 5.50 10.94
C GLN A 40 -8.22 5.92 9.92
N SER A 41 -7.66 4.94 9.20
CA SER A 41 -6.61 5.19 8.21
C SER A 41 -7.13 5.96 7.00
N ILE A 42 -6.62 7.18 6.79
CA ILE A 42 -6.86 7.99 5.59
C ILE A 42 -6.06 7.51 4.39
N VAL A 43 -4.91 6.89 4.62
CA VAL A 43 -4.12 6.21 3.59
C VAL A 43 -3.88 4.80 4.08
N TYR A 44 -4.08 3.83 3.20
CA TYR A 44 -3.70 2.45 3.41
C TYR A 44 -3.02 1.91 2.16
N ALA A 45 -1.95 1.15 2.37
CA ALA A 45 -1.34 0.33 1.34
C ALA A 45 -0.86 -0.97 1.97
N HIS A 46 -1.06 -2.08 1.29
CA HIS A 46 -0.64 -3.38 1.74
C HIS A 46 -0.20 -4.22 0.55
N VAL A 47 0.85 -4.99 0.79
CA VAL A 47 1.42 -5.99 -0.09
C VAL A 47 1.74 -7.20 0.77
N ASP A 48 1.17 -8.36 0.47
CA ASP A 48 1.36 -9.61 1.23
C ASP A 48 2.75 -10.26 1.05
N GLY A 49 3.50 -9.84 0.03
CA GLY A 49 4.81 -10.41 -0.33
C GLY A 49 4.73 -11.63 -1.24
N SER A 50 5.83 -11.92 -1.92
CA SER A 50 5.89 -12.98 -2.95
C SER A 50 5.81 -14.39 -2.36
N VAL A 51 6.27 -14.60 -1.12
CA VAL A 51 6.28 -15.92 -0.48
C VAL A 51 4.88 -16.42 -0.14
N ALA A 52 3.94 -15.51 0.14
CA ALA A 52 2.55 -15.86 0.45
C ALA A 52 1.81 -16.39 -0.78
N HIS A 53 2.19 -15.94 -1.98
CA HIS A 53 1.44 -16.16 -3.21
C HIS A 53 2.24 -16.82 -4.33
N GLN A 54 3.35 -17.48 -3.98
CA GLN A 54 4.24 -18.10 -4.97
C GLN A 54 3.50 -19.06 -5.91
N GLU A 55 2.63 -19.91 -5.37
CA GLU A 55 1.89 -20.90 -6.18
C GLU A 55 0.98 -20.22 -7.22
N SER A 56 0.32 -19.12 -6.86
CA SER A 56 -0.56 -18.39 -7.77
C SER A 56 0.22 -17.52 -8.75
N TRP A 57 1.34 -16.95 -8.31
CA TRP A 57 2.29 -16.23 -9.17
C TRP A 57 2.84 -17.14 -10.27
N GLU A 58 3.30 -18.34 -9.93
CA GLU A 58 3.86 -19.33 -10.87
C GLU A 58 2.85 -19.76 -11.95
N LYS A 59 1.55 -19.66 -11.67
CA LYS A 59 0.48 -19.97 -12.63
C LYS A 59 0.20 -18.83 -13.62
N THR A 60 0.76 -17.64 -13.42
CA THR A 60 0.51 -16.49 -14.29
C THR A 60 1.28 -16.57 -15.60
N ALA A 61 0.73 -15.96 -16.66
CA ALA A 61 1.46 -15.77 -17.91
C ALA A 61 2.66 -14.83 -17.74
N ALA A 62 2.62 -13.92 -16.76
CA ALA A 62 3.72 -13.03 -16.45
C ALA A 62 4.92 -13.81 -15.88
N TYR A 63 4.69 -14.79 -15.00
CA TYR A 63 5.75 -15.67 -14.51
C TYR A 63 6.38 -16.48 -15.64
N GLU A 64 5.57 -17.12 -16.48
CA GLU A 64 6.06 -17.86 -17.67
C GLU A 64 6.90 -16.94 -18.58
N ALA A 65 6.41 -15.73 -18.87
CA ALA A 65 7.12 -14.77 -19.72
C ALA A 65 8.40 -14.21 -19.09
N LEU A 66 8.50 -14.11 -17.76
CA LEU A 66 9.66 -13.55 -17.06
C LEU A 66 10.69 -14.63 -16.74
N TYR A 67 10.26 -15.71 -16.10
CA TYR A 67 11.13 -16.75 -15.56
C TYR A 67 11.35 -17.90 -16.54
N GLU A 68 10.30 -18.43 -17.17
CA GLU A 68 10.43 -19.57 -18.07
C GLU A 68 11.04 -19.20 -19.42
N SER A 69 10.83 -17.96 -19.90
CA SER A 69 11.48 -17.44 -21.11
C SER A 69 12.97 -17.15 -20.94
N GLY A 70 13.46 -17.05 -19.70
CA GLY A 70 14.81 -16.60 -19.37
C GLY A 70 15.02 -15.08 -19.36
N LEU A 71 13.98 -14.27 -19.58
CA LEU A 71 14.08 -12.80 -19.56
C LEU A 71 14.60 -12.26 -18.21
N MET A 72 14.17 -12.85 -17.08
CA MET A 72 14.66 -12.47 -15.76
C MET A 72 16.16 -12.71 -15.60
N ALA A 73 16.70 -13.79 -16.17
CA ALA A 73 18.14 -14.03 -16.12
C ALA A 73 18.92 -12.94 -16.88
N VAL A 74 18.39 -12.46 -18.00
CA VAL A 74 18.99 -11.33 -18.74
C VAL A 74 18.97 -10.06 -17.88
N PHE A 75 17.84 -9.79 -17.22
CA PHE A 75 17.70 -8.62 -16.36
C PHE A 75 18.63 -8.67 -15.14
N THR A 76 18.72 -9.81 -14.45
CA THR A 76 19.62 -9.98 -13.30
C THR A 76 21.08 -9.85 -13.71
N ASN A 77 21.48 -10.44 -14.83
CA ASN A 77 22.85 -10.32 -15.34
C ASN A 77 23.20 -8.87 -15.67
N ALA A 78 22.29 -8.13 -16.32
CA ALA A 78 22.50 -6.71 -16.61
C ALA A 78 22.67 -5.89 -15.32
N LEU A 79 21.83 -6.13 -14.30
CA LEU A 79 21.95 -5.44 -13.01
C LEU A 79 23.26 -5.76 -12.29
N GLU A 80 23.72 -7.02 -12.33
CA GLU A 80 25.00 -7.43 -11.75
C GLU A 80 26.18 -6.71 -12.44
N GLU A 81 26.15 -6.59 -13.77
CA GLU A 81 27.16 -5.87 -14.55
C GLU A 81 27.20 -4.36 -14.20
N PHE A 82 26.05 -3.74 -13.94
CA PHE A 82 25.98 -2.34 -13.49
C PHE A 82 26.26 -2.15 -11.99
N GLY A 83 26.08 -3.19 -11.17
CA GLY A 83 26.09 -3.13 -9.70
C GLY A 83 27.41 -3.47 -9.00
N GLY A 84 28.47 -3.82 -9.75
CA GLY A 84 29.71 -4.46 -9.25
C GLY A 84 30.53 -3.76 -8.16
N GLN A 85 30.11 -2.62 -7.60
CA GLN A 85 30.75 -1.96 -6.45
C GLN A 85 29.73 -1.27 -5.52
N ALA A 86 28.63 -1.95 -5.19
CA ALA A 86 27.68 -1.41 -4.22
C ALA A 86 28.37 -1.27 -2.84
N PRO A 87 28.32 -0.09 -2.19
CA PRO A 87 28.91 0.10 -0.87
C PRO A 87 28.20 -0.79 0.18
N PRO A 88 28.81 -1.12 1.33
CA PRO A 88 28.19 -1.98 2.35
C PRO A 88 26.78 -1.57 2.78
N GLN A 89 26.47 -0.27 2.77
CA GLN A 89 25.12 0.24 3.06
C GLN A 89 24.09 -0.22 2.02
N ALA A 90 24.48 -0.38 0.76
CA ALA A 90 23.61 -0.87 -0.30
C ALA A 90 23.26 -2.35 -0.09
N LEU A 91 24.16 -3.16 0.51
CA LEU A 91 23.86 -4.56 0.84
C LEU A 91 22.79 -4.67 1.94
N ALA A 92 22.89 -3.86 3.01
CA ALA A 92 21.87 -3.83 4.06
C ALA A 92 20.49 -3.37 3.54
N LEU A 93 20.49 -2.40 2.61
CA LEU A 93 19.28 -1.96 1.93
C LEU A 93 18.72 -3.10 1.04
N GLN A 94 19.58 -3.81 0.31
CA GLN A 94 19.18 -4.94 -0.51
C GLN A 94 18.54 -6.07 0.30
N GLU A 95 19.12 -6.44 1.45
CA GLU A 95 18.52 -7.42 2.36
C GLU A 95 17.14 -6.96 2.85
N SER A 96 16.99 -5.67 3.16
CA SER A 96 15.72 -5.09 3.59
C SER A 96 14.68 -5.14 2.47
N LEU A 97 15.06 -4.75 1.25
CA LEU A 97 14.20 -4.82 0.07
C LEU A 97 13.79 -6.26 -0.24
N GLN A 98 14.71 -7.22 -0.12
CA GLN A 98 14.41 -8.63 -0.31
C GLN A 98 13.41 -9.15 0.73
N VAL A 99 13.54 -8.74 2.00
CA VAL A 99 12.56 -9.09 3.03
C VAL A 99 11.20 -8.47 2.72
N ILE A 100 11.14 -7.22 2.28
CA ILE A 100 9.89 -6.55 1.88
C ILE A 100 9.25 -7.26 0.68
N GLU A 101 10.04 -7.61 -0.33
CA GLU A 101 9.56 -8.34 -1.51
C GLU A 101 8.99 -9.70 -1.11
N GLN A 102 9.71 -10.44 -0.26
CA GLN A 102 9.34 -11.81 0.12
C GLN A 102 8.17 -11.84 1.10
N GLN A 103 8.22 -11.01 2.13
CA GLN A 103 7.30 -11.08 3.26
C GLN A 103 6.16 -10.09 3.15
N GLY A 104 6.32 -8.99 2.40
CA GLY A 104 5.33 -7.95 2.30
C GLY A 104 5.50 -6.82 3.31
N PHE A 105 4.63 -5.84 3.19
CA PHE A 105 4.51 -4.73 4.14
C PHE A 105 3.08 -4.19 4.14
N SER A 106 2.74 -3.49 5.22
CA SER A 106 1.54 -2.66 5.27
C SER A 106 1.89 -1.27 5.77
N LEU A 107 1.16 -0.28 5.28
CA LEU A 107 1.32 1.12 5.62
C LEU A 107 -0.06 1.70 5.90
N ALA A 108 -0.15 2.47 6.96
CA ALA A 108 -1.32 3.27 7.29
C ALA A 108 -0.92 4.69 7.67
N VAL A 109 -1.72 5.67 7.26
CA VAL A 109 -1.65 7.05 7.77
C VAL A 109 -3.01 7.37 8.37
N ALA A 110 -3.00 7.90 9.59
CA ALA A 110 -4.17 8.36 10.30
C ALA A 110 -3.96 9.79 10.81
N VAL A 111 -5.05 10.43 11.19
CA VAL A 111 -5.01 11.74 11.83
C VAL A 111 -5.90 11.68 13.05
N ASP A 112 -5.33 11.91 14.21
CA ASP A 112 -6.12 11.92 15.44
C ASP A 112 -7.02 13.17 15.47
N PRO A 113 -8.28 13.04 15.92
CA PRO A 113 -9.18 14.17 15.99
C PRO A 113 -8.59 15.24 16.94
N PRO A 114 -8.82 16.53 16.64
CA PRO A 114 -8.24 17.60 17.43
C PRO A 114 -8.82 17.62 18.84
N ASN A 115 -8.08 17.08 19.81
CA ASN A 115 -8.35 17.28 21.24
C ASN A 115 -7.85 18.68 21.65
N GLN A 116 -8.56 19.73 21.22
CA GLN A 116 -8.29 21.15 21.49
C GLN A 116 -7.02 21.73 20.82
N GLY A 117 -6.42 21.02 19.87
CA GLY A 117 -5.21 21.43 19.14
C GLY A 117 -5.30 21.28 17.62
N PRO A 118 -4.22 21.53 16.88
CA PRO A 118 -4.16 21.21 15.46
C PRO A 118 -4.27 19.69 15.23
N PRO A 119 -4.74 19.25 14.06
CA PRO A 119 -4.72 17.83 13.69
C PRO A 119 -3.32 17.22 13.84
N GLN A 120 -3.25 16.00 14.35
CA GLN A 120 -2.01 15.30 14.62
C GLN A 120 -1.88 14.10 13.67
N PRO A 121 -1.24 14.27 12.49
CA PRO A 121 -1.03 13.17 11.56
C PRO A 121 0.07 12.25 12.09
N TRP A 122 -0.16 10.96 11.89
CA TRP A 122 0.82 9.92 12.16
C TRP A 122 0.62 8.76 11.20
N GLY A 123 1.66 7.96 11.03
CA GLY A 123 1.63 6.78 10.20
C GLY A 123 2.39 5.62 10.82
N VAL A 124 2.04 4.42 10.37
CA VAL A 124 2.69 3.17 10.77
C VAL A 124 3.02 2.38 9.52
N ILE A 125 4.23 1.86 9.49
CA ILE A 125 4.68 0.87 8.53
C ILE A 125 4.94 -0.41 9.29
N VAL A 126 4.36 -1.52 8.84
CA VAL A 126 4.55 -2.85 9.39
C VAL A 126 5.24 -3.69 8.33
N LEU A 127 6.51 -4.02 8.56
CA LEU A 127 7.23 -4.97 7.72
C LEU A 127 6.92 -6.39 8.21
N HIS A 128 6.36 -7.20 7.33
CA HIS A 128 5.82 -8.50 7.68
C HIS A 128 6.96 -9.48 8.04
N ASN A 129 6.83 -10.25 9.14
CA ASN A 129 7.83 -11.21 9.60
C ASN A 129 9.28 -10.67 9.67
N ALA A 130 9.44 -9.36 9.85
CA ALA A 130 10.71 -8.66 9.70
C ALA A 130 11.32 -8.17 11.02
N ALA A 131 10.87 -8.67 12.18
CA ALA A 131 11.39 -8.26 13.49
C ALA A 131 12.93 -8.31 13.60
N LYS A 132 13.57 -9.25 12.90
CA LYS A 132 15.04 -9.38 12.85
C LYS A 132 15.76 -8.17 12.24
N LEU A 133 15.07 -7.37 11.42
CA LEU A 133 15.65 -6.18 10.77
C LEU A 133 15.84 -5.01 11.74
N ARG A 134 15.27 -5.07 12.96
CA ARG A 134 15.39 -4.01 13.98
C ARG A 134 16.83 -3.57 14.23
N ASN A 135 17.75 -4.53 14.38
CA ASN A 135 19.16 -4.21 14.63
C ASN A 135 19.84 -3.55 13.42
N GLY A 136 19.49 -3.99 12.21
CA GLY A 136 19.97 -3.37 10.97
C GLY A 136 19.47 -1.93 10.84
N LEU A 137 18.20 -1.69 11.17
CA LEU A 137 17.62 -0.34 11.17
C LEU A 137 18.32 0.57 12.20
N ASN A 138 18.63 0.08 13.40
CA ASN A 138 19.43 0.83 14.39
C ASN A 138 20.80 1.23 13.85
N GLN A 139 21.49 0.30 13.17
CA GLN A 139 22.80 0.56 12.59
C GLN A 139 22.74 1.57 11.44
N LEU A 140 21.72 1.46 10.58
CA LEU A 140 21.50 2.41 9.48
C LEU A 140 21.20 3.81 10.02
N ALA A 141 20.32 3.91 11.01
CA ALA A 141 19.93 5.20 11.57
C ALA A 141 21.08 5.90 12.30
N ALA A 142 21.98 5.14 12.97
CA ALA A 142 23.19 5.68 13.58
C ALA A 142 24.20 6.26 12.56
N GLN A 143 24.11 5.85 11.30
CA GLN A 143 24.99 6.29 10.20
C GLN A 143 24.36 7.36 9.30
N ALA A 144 23.04 7.57 9.38
CA ALA A 144 22.31 8.48 8.51
C ALA A 144 22.51 9.97 8.91
N PRO A 145 22.76 10.88 7.96
CA PRO A 145 22.65 12.32 8.16
C PRO A 145 21.23 12.84 7.82
N PRO A 146 20.66 13.79 8.59
CA PRO A 146 21.14 14.30 9.88
C PRO A 146 21.13 13.19 10.94
N LYS A 147 22.07 13.25 11.89
CA LYS A 147 22.09 12.29 12.99
C LYS A 147 20.81 12.44 13.80
N PHE A 148 20.04 11.37 13.88
CA PHE A 148 18.90 11.29 14.79
C PHE A 148 19.43 10.99 16.20
N ASP A 149 19.00 11.77 17.18
CA ASP A 149 19.21 11.47 18.58
C ASP A 149 18.23 10.36 18.97
N LEU A 150 18.66 9.11 18.75
CA LEU A 150 17.87 7.92 19.00
C LEU A 150 18.25 7.28 20.33
N GLU A 151 17.24 6.89 21.10
CA GLU A 151 17.38 6.14 22.33
C GLU A 151 16.61 4.82 22.26
N GLU A 152 17.12 3.78 22.91
CA GLU A 152 16.39 2.54 23.16
C GLU A 152 15.84 2.60 24.59
N VAL A 153 14.52 2.43 24.72
CA VAL A 153 13.82 2.44 26.01
C VAL A 153 12.92 1.20 26.12
N ASP A 154 12.71 0.75 27.36
CA ASP A 154 11.64 -0.18 27.68
C ASP A 154 10.33 0.64 27.82
N TYR A 155 9.42 0.47 26.87
CA TYR A 155 8.15 1.19 26.80
C TYR A 155 7.00 0.19 26.68
N ARG A 156 6.10 0.15 27.68
CA ARG A 156 4.96 -0.79 27.76
C ARG A 156 5.38 -2.24 27.45
N ASP A 157 6.39 -2.73 28.18
CA ASP A 157 6.97 -4.09 28.05
C ASP A 157 7.59 -4.40 26.67
N ARG A 158 7.90 -3.38 25.87
CA ARG A 158 8.54 -3.50 24.56
C ARG A 158 9.83 -2.71 24.52
N LYS A 159 10.81 -3.21 23.78
CA LYS A 159 12.03 -2.47 23.47
C LYS A 159 11.80 -1.60 22.25
N VAL A 160 11.67 -0.30 22.46
CA VAL A 160 11.41 0.68 21.40
C VAL A 160 12.67 1.50 21.19
N THR A 161 13.10 1.62 19.93
CA THR A 161 14.11 2.61 19.54
C THR A 161 13.39 3.80 18.95
N HIS A 162 13.57 5.00 19.49
CA HIS A 162 12.87 6.20 19.02
C HIS A 162 13.69 7.48 19.16
N GLY A 163 13.23 8.54 18.51
CA GLY A 163 13.76 9.89 18.64
C GLY A 163 12.87 10.93 17.98
N MET A 164 13.21 12.21 18.17
CA MET A 164 12.52 13.32 17.52
C MET A 164 13.10 13.56 16.12
N ILE A 165 12.24 13.92 15.17
CA ILE A 165 12.69 14.39 13.85
C ILE A 165 13.20 15.83 14.02
N PRO A 166 14.43 16.16 13.58
CA PRO A 166 14.98 17.51 13.71
C PRO A 166 14.03 18.57 13.13
N ASP A 167 13.91 19.70 13.83
CA ASP A 167 13.08 20.84 13.44
C ASP A 167 11.58 20.53 13.26
N SER A 168 11.09 19.46 13.90
CA SER A 168 9.70 19.00 13.79
C SER A 168 9.16 18.51 15.14
N PRO A 169 7.84 18.68 15.43
CA PRO A 169 7.19 18.05 16.57
C PRO A 169 6.93 16.55 16.36
N ALA A 170 7.28 15.99 15.20
CA ALA A 170 7.10 14.58 14.90
C ALA A 170 8.19 13.72 15.52
N GLN A 171 7.81 12.53 15.98
CA GLN A 171 8.72 11.48 16.43
C GLN A 171 8.78 10.36 15.40
N ILE A 172 9.85 9.59 15.45
CA ILE A 172 10.00 8.30 14.77
C ILE A 172 10.37 7.26 15.81
N GLY A 173 9.79 6.07 15.71
CA GLY A 173 10.19 4.94 16.54
C GLY A 173 9.89 3.60 15.89
N TRP A 174 10.61 2.57 16.28
CA TRP A 174 10.40 1.22 15.79
C TRP A 174 10.70 0.14 16.83
N TRP A 175 9.98 -0.97 16.72
CA TRP A 175 10.09 -2.13 17.61
C TRP A 175 9.68 -3.42 16.91
N ALA A 176 10.01 -4.55 17.54
CA ALA A 176 9.52 -5.85 17.11
C ALA A 176 8.17 -6.15 17.78
N GLU A 177 7.15 -6.45 16.99
CA GLU A 177 5.81 -6.79 17.47
C GLU A 177 5.38 -8.10 16.82
N GLN A 178 5.27 -9.17 17.61
CA GLN A 178 4.69 -10.45 17.17
C GLN A 178 5.33 -11.03 15.89
N GLY A 179 6.63 -10.79 15.69
CA GLY A 179 7.38 -11.23 14.51
C GLY A 179 7.52 -10.15 13.42
N HIS A 180 6.74 -9.08 13.46
CA HIS A 180 6.82 -7.93 12.57
C HIS A 180 7.82 -6.89 13.06
N LEU A 181 8.32 -6.06 12.14
CA LEU A 181 8.98 -4.80 12.49
C LEU A 181 7.97 -3.67 12.27
N VAL A 182 7.61 -2.98 13.34
CA VAL A 182 6.70 -1.84 13.31
C VAL A 182 7.52 -0.56 13.36
N ILE A 183 7.19 0.39 12.48
CA ILE A 183 7.83 1.70 12.39
C ILE A 183 6.71 2.74 12.44
N ALA A 184 6.69 3.57 13.48
CA ALA A 184 5.72 4.64 13.67
C ALA A 184 6.40 6.01 13.44
N VAL A 185 5.73 6.91 12.72
CA VAL A 185 6.23 8.26 12.39
C VAL A 185 5.11 9.28 12.51
N GLY A 186 5.36 10.42 13.15
CA GLY A 186 4.41 11.53 13.24
C GLY A 186 4.24 12.08 14.64
N ILE A 187 3.22 12.91 14.86
CA ILE A 187 2.94 13.49 16.17
C ILE A 187 2.25 12.43 17.03
N ASN A 188 2.80 12.13 18.21
CA ASN A 188 2.28 11.09 19.10
C ASN A 188 2.19 9.68 18.47
N ALA A 189 2.97 9.42 17.41
CA ALA A 189 2.82 8.22 16.59
C ALA A 189 3.09 6.91 17.33
N ILE A 190 4.10 6.87 18.21
CA ILE A 190 4.46 5.67 18.98
C ILE A 190 3.33 5.29 19.93
N ASP A 191 2.80 6.24 20.71
CA ASP A 191 1.69 5.97 21.64
C ASP A 191 0.44 5.53 20.88
N ALA A 192 0.08 6.24 19.80
CA ALA A 192 -1.08 5.89 18.99
C ALA A 192 -0.96 4.49 18.35
N ALA A 193 0.24 4.12 17.88
CA ALA A 193 0.49 2.80 17.32
C ALA A 193 0.51 1.70 18.40
N MET A 194 1.05 1.98 19.58
CA MET A 194 1.00 1.06 20.74
C MET A 194 -0.42 0.85 21.21
N ASP A 195 -1.25 1.90 21.24
CA ASP A 195 -2.65 1.78 21.61
C ASP A 195 -3.42 0.85 20.66
N VAL A 196 -3.09 0.85 19.36
CA VAL A 196 -3.61 -0.13 18.39
C VAL A 196 -3.08 -1.53 18.67
N ALA A 197 -1.77 -1.69 18.86
CA ALA A 197 -1.15 -2.99 19.13
C ALA A 197 -1.66 -3.64 20.43
N ASP A 198 -1.95 -2.83 21.45
CA ASP A 198 -2.53 -3.25 22.73
C ASP A 198 -4.05 -3.51 22.63
N GLY A 199 -4.69 -3.20 21.50
CA GLY A 199 -6.13 -3.34 21.29
C GLY A 199 -6.99 -2.31 22.02
N THR A 200 -6.37 -1.27 22.58
CA THR A 200 -7.07 -0.15 23.24
C THR A 200 -7.70 0.81 22.21
N ARG A 201 -7.11 0.86 21.01
CA ARG A 201 -7.67 1.48 19.81
C ARG A 201 -8.01 0.39 18.80
N LYS A 202 -9.11 0.56 18.07
CA LYS A 202 -9.52 -0.37 17.01
C LYS A 202 -8.51 -0.37 15.87
N ASP A 203 -8.31 -1.56 15.31
CA ASP A 203 -7.47 -1.76 14.15
C ASP A 203 -8.22 -1.59 12.82
N ILE A 204 -7.47 -1.59 11.71
CA ILE A 204 -7.97 -1.33 10.36
C ILE A 204 -9.07 -2.30 9.93
N THR A 205 -9.09 -3.52 10.47
CA THR A 205 -10.07 -4.54 10.09
C THR A 205 -11.48 -4.23 10.59
N ALA A 206 -11.62 -3.32 11.56
CA ALA A 206 -12.91 -2.80 12.01
C ALA A 206 -13.49 -1.72 11.08
N GLY A 207 -12.68 -1.13 10.19
CA GLY A 207 -13.05 0.01 9.36
C GLY A 207 -13.98 -0.35 8.19
N SER A 208 -14.85 0.57 7.79
CA SER A 208 -15.79 0.32 6.69
C SER A 208 -15.11 0.10 5.33
N ASN A 209 -13.97 0.77 5.09
CA ASN A 209 -13.17 0.59 3.87
C ASN A 209 -12.52 -0.79 3.81
N TRP A 210 -12.16 -1.38 4.96
CA TRP A 210 -11.64 -2.74 5.02
C TRP A 210 -12.64 -3.73 4.44
N GLY A 211 -13.87 -3.76 4.97
CA GLY A 211 -14.91 -4.68 4.47
C GLY A 211 -15.25 -4.48 2.99
N LYS A 212 -15.16 -3.24 2.49
CA LYS A 212 -15.48 -2.90 1.10
C LYS A 212 -14.36 -3.27 0.12
N TYR A 213 -13.11 -2.90 0.45
CA TYR A 213 -12.01 -2.87 -0.52
C TYR A 213 -10.91 -3.90 -0.23
N SER A 214 -10.94 -4.58 0.92
CA SER A 214 -10.03 -5.71 1.19
C SER A 214 -10.40 -6.98 0.38
N ALA A 215 -9.61 -8.03 0.59
CA ALA A 215 -9.68 -9.31 -0.11
C ALA A 215 -11.05 -10.03 -0.02
N SER A 216 -11.86 -9.75 1.00
CA SER A 216 -13.02 -10.60 1.37
C SER A 216 -14.14 -10.72 0.33
N SER A 217 -14.16 -9.88 -0.71
CA SER A 217 -15.22 -9.84 -1.75
C SER A 217 -14.73 -10.04 -3.19
N ALA A 218 -13.45 -10.34 -3.40
CA ALA A 218 -12.89 -10.54 -4.74
C ALA A 218 -13.13 -11.95 -5.26
N ASP A 219 -13.33 -12.10 -6.58
CA ASP A 219 -13.40 -13.39 -7.27
C ASP A 219 -12.01 -13.88 -7.76
N PHE A 220 -10.96 -13.28 -7.21
CA PHE A 220 -9.55 -13.55 -7.52
C PHE A 220 -8.72 -13.41 -6.24
N GLU A 221 -7.50 -13.93 -6.26
CA GLU A 221 -6.60 -13.86 -5.13
C GLU A 221 -6.01 -12.45 -5.03
N VAL A 222 -6.39 -11.70 -4.01
CA VAL A 222 -5.86 -10.36 -3.75
C VAL A 222 -4.54 -10.50 -3.01
N THR A 223 -3.50 -9.84 -3.50
CA THR A 223 -2.15 -9.81 -2.91
C THR A 223 -1.73 -8.38 -2.53
N GLN A 224 -2.49 -7.40 -3.00
CA GLN A 224 -2.27 -5.99 -2.76
C GLN A 224 -3.60 -5.28 -2.60
N ALA A 225 -3.68 -4.37 -1.64
CA ALA A 225 -4.83 -3.50 -1.46
C ALA A 225 -4.38 -2.12 -0.98
N GLY A 226 -5.10 -1.08 -1.34
CA GLY A 226 -4.82 0.26 -0.86
C GLY A 226 -6.00 1.19 -1.06
N TRP A 227 -6.03 2.25 -0.26
CA TRP A 227 -7.00 3.32 -0.44
C TRP A 227 -6.49 4.66 0.06
N LEU A 228 -7.14 5.72 -0.44
CA LEU A 228 -7.09 7.08 0.04
C LEU A 228 -8.52 7.49 0.39
N ASP A 229 -8.79 7.65 1.68
CA ASP A 229 -10.08 8.10 2.22
C ASP A 229 -10.10 9.63 2.34
N PHE A 230 -10.83 10.25 1.43
CA PHE A 230 -11.03 11.70 1.35
C PHE A 230 -12.08 12.20 2.33
N ALA A 231 -13.00 11.35 2.81
CA ALA A 231 -14.10 11.83 3.63
C ALA A 231 -13.62 12.42 4.98
N PRO A 232 -12.73 11.76 5.75
CA PRO A 232 -12.17 12.35 6.98
C PRO A 232 -11.35 13.61 6.70
N LEU A 233 -10.60 13.65 5.60
CA LEU A 233 -9.82 14.84 5.21
C LEU A 233 -10.74 16.03 4.92
N ARG A 234 -11.83 15.81 4.18
CA ARG A 234 -12.83 16.84 3.89
C ARG A 234 -13.51 17.33 5.16
N GLU A 235 -13.87 16.43 6.08
CA GLU A 235 -14.48 16.80 7.36
C GLU A 235 -13.53 17.64 8.21
N MET A 236 -12.27 17.22 8.31
CA MET A 236 -11.26 17.85 9.15
C MET A 236 -10.79 19.20 8.61
N PHE A 237 -10.52 19.29 7.31
CA PHE A 237 -9.90 20.47 6.70
C PHE A 237 -10.90 21.35 5.96
N GLY A 238 -12.10 20.86 5.64
CA GLY A 238 -13.07 21.57 4.79
C GLY A 238 -13.46 22.96 5.31
N GLY A 239 -13.50 23.14 6.63
CA GLY A 239 -13.81 24.42 7.26
C GLY A 239 -12.65 25.43 7.29
N MET A 240 -11.42 25.02 7.00
CA MET A 240 -10.24 25.88 7.13
C MET A 240 -10.22 26.96 6.03
N PRO A 241 -9.92 28.22 6.38
CA PRO A 241 -9.80 29.30 5.41
C PRO A 241 -8.55 29.11 4.54
N VAL A 242 -8.65 29.49 3.26
CA VAL A 242 -7.54 29.48 2.31
C VAL A 242 -7.13 30.92 2.01
N PRO A 243 -5.84 31.26 2.07
CA PRO A 243 -5.35 32.61 1.82
C PRO A 243 -5.33 32.91 0.30
N VAL A 244 -6.49 33.19 -0.27
CA VAL A 244 -6.63 33.61 -1.69
C VAL A 244 -6.98 35.10 -1.80
N PRO A 245 -6.60 35.79 -2.89
CA PRO A 245 -6.80 37.24 -3.04
C PRO A 245 -8.26 37.71 -2.90
N SER A 246 -9.21 36.86 -3.28
CA SER A 246 -10.65 37.15 -3.19
C SER A 246 -11.25 36.98 -1.79
N ALA A 247 -10.53 36.34 -0.86
CA ALA A 247 -11.05 36.07 0.47
C ALA A 247 -11.02 37.34 1.33
N THR A 248 -12.15 37.68 1.94
CA THR A 248 -12.23 38.74 2.97
C THR A 248 -12.67 38.13 4.31
N PRO A 249 -12.48 38.82 5.44
CA PRO A 249 -12.99 38.35 6.74
C PRO A 249 -14.50 38.06 6.74
N GLU A 250 -15.29 38.82 5.98
CA GLU A 250 -16.73 38.66 5.86
C GLU A 250 -17.13 37.54 4.88
N LYS A 251 -16.23 37.20 3.96
CA LYS A 251 -16.44 36.15 2.93
C LYS A 251 -15.17 35.32 2.76
N PRO A 252 -14.84 34.48 3.76
CA PRO A 252 -13.67 33.61 3.66
C PRO A 252 -13.91 32.54 2.59
N VAL A 253 -12.88 32.25 1.80
CA VAL A 253 -12.84 31.06 0.95
C VAL A 253 -12.27 29.92 1.79
N ARG A 254 -12.94 28.78 1.80
CA ARG A 254 -12.55 27.61 2.59
C ARG A 254 -12.08 26.47 1.70
N VAL A 255 -11.40 25.49 2.29
CA VAL A 255 -10.97 24.28 1.58
C VAL A 255 -12.16 23.58 0.91
N ILE A 256 -13.32 23.51 1.56
CA ILE A 256 -14.52 22.89 0.99
C ILE A 256 -15.02 23.62 -0.26
N ASP A 257 -14.84 24.94 -0.36
CA ASP A 257 -15.23 25.71 -1.54
C ASP A 257 -14.34 25.35 -2.74
N LEU A 258 -13.04 25.16 -2.50
CA LEU A 258 -12.11 24.67 -3.51
C LEU A 258 -12.44 23.24 -3.95
N LEU A 259 -12.69 22.33 -3.00
CA LEU A 259 -13.09 20.95 -3.31
C LEU A 259 -14.39 20.91 -4.10
N THR A 260 -15.35 21.77 -3.76
CA THR A 260 -16.62 21.95 -4.48
C THR A 260 -16.37 22.43 -5.91
N THR A 261 -15.48 23.39 -6.11
CA THR A 261 -15.10 23.86 -7.46
C THR A 261 -14.44 22.78 -8.28
N LEU A 262 -13.54 21.98 -7.68
CA LEU A 262 -12.91 20.84 -8.33
C LEU A 262 -13.86 19.66 -8.55
N GLY A 263 -15.04 19.66 -7.91
CA GLY A 263 -15.98 18.55 -7.90
C GLY A 263 -15.50 17.33 -7.11
N LEU A 264 -14.65 17.54 -6.10
CA LEU A 264 -14.11 16.51 -5.20
C LEU A 264 -14.82 16.51 -3.83
N ASP A 265 -15.78 17.41 -3.61
CA ASP A 265 -16.54 17.56 -2.37
C ASP A 265 -17.41 16.34 -2.03
N ASN A 266 -17.71 15.48 -3.00
CA ASN A 266 -18.41 14.21 -2.81
C ASN A 266 -17.52 12.97 -3.03
N LEU A 267 -16.21 13.13 -3.23
CA LEU A 267 -15.28 12.01 -3.29
C LEU A 267 -15.09 11.43 -1.89
N ASN A 268 -15.49 10.19 -1.66
CA ASN A 268 -15.26 9.52 -0.38
C ASN A 268 -13.94 8.77 -0.41
N CYS A 269 -13.75 7.87 -1.38
CA CYS A 269 -12.59 6.99 -1.37
C CYS A 269 -12.09 6.72 -2.79
N LEU A 270 -10.76 6.71 -2.94
CA LEU A 270 -10.09 6.07 -4.07
C LEU A 270 -9.48 4.78 -3.54
N ALA A 271 -9.81 3.63 -4.12
CA ALA A 271 -9.26 2.36 -3.68
C ALA A 271 -8.74 1.54 -4.86
N VAL A 272 -7.79 0.66 -4.57
CA VAL A 272 -7.24 -0.30 -5.52
C VAL A 272 -7.07 -1.63 -4.81
N ARG A 273 -7.31 -2.72 -5.54
CA ARG A 273 -6.86 -4.05 -5.14
C ARG A 273 -6.33 -4.79 -6.35
N SER A 274 -5.26 -5.55 -6.17
CA SER A 274 -4.58 -6.27 -7.23
C SER A 274 -4.19 -7.67 -6.78
N GLY A 275 -3.99 -8.56 -7.74
CA GLY A 275 -3.48 -9.90 -7.50
C GLY A 275 -3.65 -10.83 -8.71
N TYR A 276 -4.05 -12.08 -8.46
CA TYR A 276 -4.00 -13.16 -9.45
C TYR A 276 -5.37 -13.74 -9.76
N LYS A 277 -5.73 -13.78 -11.05
CA LYS A 277 -6.94 -14.42 -11.56
C LYS A 277 -6.57 -15.48 -12.60
N GLY A 278 -6.19 -16.66 -12.13
CA GLY A 278 -5.66 -17.74 -12.97
C GLY A 278 -4.36 -17.32 -13.65
N ARG A 279 -4.36 -17.27 -14.99
CA ARG A 279 -3.18 -16.85 -15.77
C ARG A 279 -2.96 -15.33 -15.79
N SER A 280 -3.94 -14.54 -15.37
CA SER A 280 -3.91 -13.09 -15.49
C SER A 280 -3.45 -12.41 -14.20
N LEU A 281 -2.67 -11.34 -14.35
CA LEU A 281 -2.62 -10.28 -13.36
C LEU A 281 -3.94 -9.52 -13.41
N TRP A 282 -4.53 -9.23 -12.25
CA TRP A 282 -5.82 -8.58 -12.16
C TRP A 282 -5.74 -7.39 -11.21
N THR A 283 -6.33 -6.27 -11.60
CA THR A 283 -6.40 -5.05 -10.80
C THR A 283 -7.78 -4.44 -10.94
N GLU A 284 -8.37 -4.08 -9.80
CA GLU A 284 -9.62 -3.34 -9.72
C GLU A 284 -9.35 -1.99 -9.05
N GLN A 285 -9.87 -0.93 -9.65
CA GLN A 285 -9.79 0.44 -9.13
C GLN A 285 -11.19 0.95 -8.86
N PHE A 286 -11.38 1.59 -7.72
CA PHE A 286 -12.66 2.09 -7.25
C PHE A 286 -12.58 3.60 -7.04
N VAL A 287 -13.61 4.30 -7.50
CA VAL A 287 -13.86 5.71 -7.20
C VAL A 287 -15.22 5.78 -6.52
N ASP A 288 -15.22 5.83 -5.18
CA ASP A 288 -16.44 5.99 -4.38
C ASP A 288 -16.79 7.47 -4.27
N ALA A 289 -17.80 7.88 -5.04
CA ALA A 289 -18.37 9.21 -5.01
C ALA A 289 -19.90 9.07 -5.11
N PRO A 290 -20.64 9.01 -3.98
CA PRO A 290 -22.06 8.65 -3.97
C PRO A 290 -22.99 9.75 -4.53
N GLY A 291 -22.49 10.98 -4.69
CA GLY A 291 -23.25 12.08 -5.28
C GLY A 291 -23.06 12.21 -6.80
N GLU A 292 -23.58 13.30 -7.37
CA GLU A 292 -23.34 13.61 -8.78
C GLU A 292 -21.85 13.87 -9.06
N LYS A 293 -21.27 13.13 -10.00
CA LYS A 293 -19.88 13.30 -10.44
C LYS A 293 -19.74 14.57 -11.29
N ARG A 294 -19.30 15.65 -10.67
CA ARG A 294 -19.10 16.97 -11.28
C ARG A 294 -17.62 17.37 -11.29
N GLY A 295 -17.28 18.49 -11.93
CA GLY A 295 -15.90 18.96 -12.02
C GLY A 295 -14.96 17.87 -12.56
N LEU A 296 -13.84 17.62 -11.87
CA LEU A 296 -12.87 16.60 -12.25
C LEU A 296 -13.41 15.17 -12.14
N LEU A 297 -14.36 14.89 -11.23
CA LEU A 297 -14.96 13.55 -11.15
C LEU A 297 -15.83 13.22 -12.35
N ALA A 298 -16.32 14.23 -13.10
CA ALA A 298 -17.03 14.02 -14.34
C ALA A 298 -16.17 13.26 -15.37
N LEU A 299 -14.85 13.35 -15.29
CA LEU A 299 -13.91 12.62 -16.16
C LEU A 299 -13.98 11.10 -15.96
N THR A 300 -14.54 10.63 -14.84
CA THR A 300 -14.77 9.20 -14.59
C THR A 300 -16.09 8.70 -15.18
N ARG A 301 -16.91 9.58 -15.78
CA ARG A 301 -18.15 9.21 -16.48
C ARG A 301 -17.86 8.80 -17.93
N GLN A 302 -16.91 7.90 -18.11
CA GLN A 302 -16.62 7.33 -19.41
C GLN A 302 -17.54 6.13 -19.66
N GLU A 303 -17.88 5.90 -20.92
CA GLU A 303 -18.63 4.70 -21.31
C GLU A 303 -17.81 3.45 -20.95
N MET A 304 -18.41 2.52 -20.22
CA MET A 304 -17.74 1.29 -19.82
C MET A 304 -17.64 0.37 -21.04
N ILE A 305 -16.40 0.07 -21.46
CA ILE A 305 -16.14 -0.91 -22.51
C ILE A 305 -16.27 -2.31 -21.90
N GLN A 306 -17.19 -3.11 -22.43
CA GLN A 306 -17.28 -4.53 -22.13
C GLN A 306 -16.36 -5.33 -23.04
N LEU A 307 -15.98 -6.53 -22.61
CA LEU A 307 -15.21 -7.46 -23.44
C LEU A 307 -15.94 -7.80 -24.76
N SER A 308 -17.27 -7.80 -24.75
CA SER A 308 -18.12 -8.00 -25.94
C SER A 308 -18.12 -6.83 -26.93
N ASP A 309 -17.71 -5.63 -26.49
CA ASP A 309 -17.66 -4.45 -27.35
C ASP A 309 -16.35 -4.40 -28.15
N LEU A 310 -15.37 -5.22 -27.77
CA LEU A 310 -14.10 -5.31 -28.46
C LEU A 310 -14.25 -6.09 -29.79
N PRO A 311 -13.62 -5.62 -30.88
CA PRO A 311 -13.60 -6.38 -32.12
C PRO A 311 -12.83 -7.70 -31.94
N PRO A 312 -13.04 -8.70 -32.82
CA PRO A 312 -12.22 -9.91 -32.82
C PRO A 312 -10.73 -9.58 -32.86
N MET A 313 -9.99 -10.02 -31.85
CA MET A 313 -8.58 -9.74 -31.70
C MET A 313 -7.75 -10.62 -32.65
N PRO A 314 -6.76 -10.09 -33.38
CA PRO A 314 -5.83 -10.90 -34.17
C PRO A 314 -5.12 -11.94 -33.30
N ALA A 315 -5.01 -13.18 -33.80
CA ALA A 315 -4.38 -14.28 -33.07
C ALA A 315 -2.89 -14.04 -32.74
N THR A 316 -2.23 -13.10 -33.42
CA THR A 316 -0.81 -12.76 -33.23
C THR A 316 -0.58 -11.56 -32.30
N GLN A 317 -1.62 -11.03 -31.66
CA GLN A 317 -1.51 -9.83 -30.82
C GLN A 317 -1.01 -10.18 -29.42
N ASN A 318 0.14 -9.63 -29.02
CA ASN A 318 0.78 -9.89 -27.73
C ASN A 318 0.29 -8.97 -26.60
N GLY A 319 -0.49 -7.94 -26.93
CA GLY A 319 -1.03 -6.99 -25.96
C GLY A 319 -2.04 -6.07 -26.61
N PHE A 320 -3.06 -5.68 -25.86
CA PHE A 320 -4.10 -4.77 -26.30
C PHE A 320 -4.58 -3.93 -25.13
N VAL A 321 -4.80 -2.65 -25.39
CA VAL A 321 -5.39 -1.71 -24.43
C VAL A 321 -6.55 -1.04 -25.13
N ALA A 322 -7.73 -1.14 -24.53
CA ALA A 322 -8.89 -0.36 -24.89
C ALA A 322 -9.23 0.62 -23.77
N SER A 323 -9.60 1.83 -24.15
CA SER A 323 -10.04 2.87 -23.24
C SER A 323 -11.09 3.72 -23.94
N SER A 324 -12.16 4.08 -23.25
CA SER A 324 -13.13 5.06 -23.72
C SER A 324 -12.80 6.41 -23.10
N PHE A 325 -12.81 7.46 -23.91
CA PHE A 325 -12.57 8.82 -23.44
C PHE A 325 -13.34 9.84 -24.28
N ASP A 326 -14.34 10.48 -23.67
CA ASP A 326 -15.05 11.61 -24.24
C ASP A 326 -14.24 12.90 -24.02
N TRP A 327 -13.51 13.31 -25.06
CA TRP A 327 -12.72 14.55 -25.06
C TRP A 327 -13.57 15.81 -24.95
N GLY A 328 -14.81 15.80 -25.45
CA GLY A 328 -15.72 16.94 -25.36
C GLY A 328 -16.17 17.16 -23.92
N LEU A 329 -16.64 16.09 -23.27
CA LEU A 329 -16.99 16.12 -21.85
C LEU A 329 -15.77 16.50 -20.99
N ALA A 330 -14.59 15.98 -21.33
CA ALA A 330 -13.37 16.31 -20.60
C ALA A 330 -12.98 17.79 -20.74
N TYR A 331 -13.05 18.32 -21.97
CA TYR A 331 -12.80 19.74 -22.22
C TYR A 331 -13.77 20.62 -21.43
N ASP A 332 -15.07 20.33 -21.48
CA ASP A 332 -16.09 21.11 -20.78
C ASP A 332 -15.93 21.05 -19.25
N ALA A 333 -15.61 19.86 -18.72
CA ALA A 333 -15.34 19.68 -17.29
C ALA A 333 -14.12 20.49 -16.83
N ILE A 334 -13.00 20.40 -17.56
CA ILE A 334 -11.76 21.14 -17.24
C ILE A 334 -12.00 22.65 -17.35
N LEU A 335 -12.62 23.10 -18.44
CA LEU A 335 -12.91 24.52 -18.65
C LEU A 335 -13.87 25.06 -17.58
N GLY A 336 -14.86 24.26 -17.15
CA GLY A 336 -15.75 24.57 -16.04
C GLY A 336 -14.98 24.78 -14.73
N VAL A 337 -14.07 23.85 -14.38
CA VAL A 337 -13.21 23.98 -13.20
C VAL A 337 -12.35 25.25 -13.27
N VAL A 338 -11.74 25.55 -14.42
CA VAL A 338 -10.92 26.76 -14.60
C VAL A 338 -11.75 28.03 -14.42
N ARG A 339 -12.94 28.11 -15.04
CA ARG A 339 -13.84 29.27 -14.93
C ARG A 339 -14.33 29.50 -13.50
N GLU A 340 -14.70 28.44 -12.80
CA GLU A 340 -15.14 28.52 -11.41
C GLU A 340 -13.97 28.86 -10.48
N GLY A 341 -12.79 28.29 -10.71
CA GLY A 341 -11.57 28.57 -9.94
C GLY A 341 -11.10 30.02 -10.07
N ALA A 342 -11.25 30.63 -11.25
CA ALA A 342 -10.88 32.03 -11.49
C ALA A 342 -11.65 33.03 -10.60
N LYS A 343 -12.77 32.61 -9.98
CA LYS A 343 -13.50 33.43 -8.99
C LYS A 343 -12.70 33.67 -7.72
N TYR A 344 -11.70 32.83 -7.45
CA TYR A 344 -10.88 32.94 -6.25
C TYR A 344 -9.68 33.89 -6.39
N GLY A 345 -9.36 34.32 -7.61
CA GLY A 345 -8.24 35.21 -7.92
C GLY A 345 -7.53 34.80 -9.21
N PRO A 346 -6.66 35.67 -9.76
CA PRO A 346 -5.78 35.35 -10.88
C PRO A 346 -4.70 34.32 -10.52
#